data_AF-A0A1Q7BJP1-F1
#
_entry.id   AF-A0A1Q7BJP1-F1
#
_cell.length_a   1.000
_cell.length_b   1.000
_cell.length_c   1.000
_cell.angle_alpha   90.00
_cell.angle_beta   90.00
_cell.angle_gamma   90.00
#
_symmetry.space_group_name_H-M   'P 1'
#
loop_
_entity.id
_entity.type
_entity.pdbx_description
1 polymer ?
#
loop_
_entity_poly.entity_id
_entity_poly.type
_entity_poly.pdbx_seq_one_letter_code
_entity_poly.pdbx_strand_id
1 'polypeptide(L)'
;MTDKHHPERLELSGRLRELREAAGLSTTRLAAELGWSQSKVSKIENGRTKPAVSDVEAWLTAVSAPADERGRLLDMAESIQVASVIWDRSLIGGRAGHQRAIGRLLDKAAEVRYFHTSVVSGMMQTAEYARRVLGLGDPFHLGDTARAAAARIERQALLYEAGRRFEFLLTEGALRFRPGTRDVLLAQYDRILSVLTLPTVVLGIVPIAANASVYRSHGFIIYDVPDEGSFVTIETYTRELTLTDPQEVAVYQRVYESLRSDALHGEDARQFLLKLRDEVANARR
;
A
#
# COMPACT_ATOMS: atom_id res chain seq x y z
N MET A 1 16.50 8.28 14.84
CA MET A 1 15.49 7.23 15.09
C MET A 1 15.78 6.10 14.12
N THR A 2 16.33 5.00 14.61
CA THR A 2 16.94 3.95 13.77
C THR A 2 15.85 3.14 13.07
N ASP A 3 15.70 3.41 11.78
CA ASP A 3 15.03 2.57 10.78
C ASP A 3 15.39 1.10 11.07
N LYS A 4 14.42 0.17 11.14
CA LYS A 4 14.73 -1.25 11.40
C LYS A 4 15.48 -1.88 10.22
N HIS A 5 15.41 -1.25 9.04
CA HIS A 5 16.28 -1.53 7.90
C HIS A 5 17.63 -0.84 8.04
N HIS A 6 17.87 0.04 9.02
CA HIS A 6 19.20 0.59 9.29
C HIS A 6 20.18 -0.51 9.73
N PRO A 7 19.88 -1.39 10.71
CA PRO A 7 20.76 -2.50 11.05
C PRO A 7 20.89 -3.52 9.91
N GLU A 8 19.81 -3.92 9.23
CA GLU A 8 19.89 -4.83 8.08
C GLU A 8 20.65 -4.20 6.90
N ARG A 9 20.45 -2.91 6.63
CA ARG A 9 21.22 -2.15 5.62
C ARG A 9 22.68 -2.06 6.00
N LEU A 10 23.00 -1.81 7.27
CA LEU A 10 24.39 -1.80 7.72
C LEU A 10 25.01 -3.20 7.62
N GLU A 11 24.27 -4.27 7.91
CA GLU A 11 24.72 -5.65 7.73
C GLU A 11 25.01 -5.94 6.25
N LEU A 12 24.06 -5.64 5.35
CA LEU A 12 24.26 -5.78 3.91
C LEU A 12 25.46 -4.95 3.42
N SER A 13 25.55 -3.69 3.83
CA SER A 13 26.63 -2.78 3.44
C SER A 13 28.00 -3.29 3.90
N GLY A 14 28.08 -3.80 5.13
CA GLY A 14 29.28 -4.41 5.69
C GLY A 14 29.68 -5.66 4.93
N ARG A 15 28.73 -6.54 4.64
CA ARG A 15 29.03 -7.80 3.94
C ARG A 15 29.43 -7.59 2.47
N LEU A 16 28.80 -6.66 1.77
CA LEU A 16 29.21 -6.26 0.41
C LEU A 16 30.63 -5.70 0.37
N ARG A 17 31.00 -4.92 1.40
CA ARG A 17 32.36 -4.41 1.57
C ARG A 17 33.36 -5.54 1.81
N GLU A 18 33.06 -6.45 2.72
CA GLU A 18 33.94 -7.59 3.04
C GLU A 18 34.16 -8.48 1.82
N LEU A 19 33.13 -8.74 1.02
CA LEU A 19 33.25 -9.48 -0.25
C LEU A 19 34.11 -8.76 -1.29
N ARG A 20 33.95 -7.44 -1.42
CA ARG A 20 34.81 -6.64 -2.32
C ARG A 20 36.28 -6.71 -1.89
N GLU A 21 36.54 -6.58 -0.60
CA GLU A 21 37.90 -6.64 -0.03
C GLU A 21 38.51 -8.04 -0.22
N ALA A 22 37.73 -9.11 -0.01
CA ALA A 22 38.16 -10.48 -0.27
C ALA A 22 38.48 -10.75 -1.76
N ALA A 23 37.74 -10.10 -2.67
CA ALA A 23 38.02 -10.15 -4.11
C ALA A 23 39.21 -9.27 -4.54
N GLY A 24 39.85 -8.53 -3.62
CA GLY A 24 41.00 -7.68 -3.91
C GLY A 24 40.66 -6.44 -4.75
N LEU A 25 39.38 -6.06 -4.83
CA LEU A 25 38.93 -4.92 -5.64
C LEU A 25 38.95 -3.64 -4.78
N SER A 26 39.51 -2.56 -5.31
CA SER A 26 39.32 -1.23 -4.70
C SER A 26 37.92 -0.68 -5.02
N THR A 27 37.44 0.30 -4.26
CA THR A 27 36.15 0.95 -4.55
C THR A 27 36.13 1.61 -5.93
N THR A 28 37.26 2.18 -6.37
CA THR A 28 37.44 2.76 -7.71
C THR A 28 37.39 1.69 -8.80
N ARG A 29 38.02 0.53 -8.58
CA ARG A 29 38.06 -0.56 -9.56
C ARG A 29 36.67 -1.19 -9.73
N LEU A 30 35.99 -1.49 -8.62
CA LEU A 30 34.64 -2.02 -8.67
C LEU A 30 33.67 -1.03 -9.36
N ALA A 31 33.79 0.27 -9.05
CA ALA A 31 32.99 1.29 -9.72
C ALA A 31 33.22 1.28 -11.24
N ALA A 32 34.46 1.15 -11.70
CA ALA A 32 34.80 1.07 -13.12
C ALA A 32 34.22 -0.20 -13.78
N GLU A 33 34.33 -1.36 -13.13
CA GLU A 33 33.79 -2.64 -13.64
C GLU A 33 32.26 -2.62 -13.78
N LEU A 34 31.56 -1.91 -12.88
CA LEU A 34 30.10 -1.80 -12.87
C LEU A 34 29.56 -0.59 -13.66
N GLY A 35 30.43 0.27 -14.20
CA GLY A 35 30.02 1.52 -14.87
C GLY A 35 29.38 2.54 -13.91
N TRP A 36 29.78 2.54 -12.64
CA TRP A 36 29.25 3.41 -11.58
C TRP A 36 30.25 4.49 -11.18
N SER A 37 29.77 5.48 -10.40
CA SER A 37 30.67 6.40 -9.69
C SER A 37 31.24 5.75 -8.42
N GLN A 38 32.49 6.08 -8.08
CA GLN A 38 33.11 5.67 -6.82
C GLN A 38 32.28 6.14 -5.59
N SER A 39 31.60 7.29 -5.72
CA SER A 39 30.69 7.81 -4.69
C SER A 39 29.50 6.89 -4.46
N LYS A 40 28.92 6.27 -5.49
CA LYS A 40 27.82 5.29 -5.34
C LYS A 40 28.28 4.08 -4.55
N VAL A 41 29.43 3.50 -4.92
CA VAL A 41 30.06 2.37 -4.21
C VAL A 41 30.28 2.73 -2.73
N SER A 42 30.90 3.88 -2.45
CA SER A 42 31.16 4.33 -1.09
C SER A 42 29.87 4.56 -0.27
N LYS A 43 28.82 5.13 -0.87
CA LYS A 43 27.55 5.34 -0.16
C LYS A 43 26.85 4.03 0.18
N ILE A 44 26.96 3.03 -0.69
CA ILE A 44 26.44 1.67 -0.43
C ILE A 44 27.21 1.05 0.74
N GLU A 45 28.55 1.00 0.70
CA GLU A 45 29.34 0.37 1.79
C GLU A 45 29.18 1.04 3.16
N ASN A 46 28.89 2.35 3.17
CA ASN A 46 28.68 3.09 4.41
C ASN A 46 27.20 3.12 4.85
N GLY A 47 26.32 2.36 4.18
CA GLY A 47 24.88 2.31 4.48
C GLY A 47 24.19 3.68 4.38
N ARG A 48 24.73 4.60 3.56
CA ARG A 48 24.19 5.94 3.32
C ARG A 48 23.11 5.97 2.25
N THR A 49 23.01 4.91 1.45
CA THR A 49 21.98 4.74 0.42
C THR A 49 21.48 3.30 0.45
N LYS A 50 20.18 3.10 0.19
CA LYS A 50 19.63 1.76 -0.04
C LYS A 50 20.04 1.32 -1.46
N PRO A 51 20.85 0.26 -1.63
CA PRO A 51 21.16 -0.23 -2.96
C PRO A 51 19.90 -0.87 -3.58
N ALA A 52 19.67 -0.70 -4.88
CA ALA A 52 18.64 -1.48 -5.57
C ALA A 52 19.02 -2.98 -5.58
N VAL A 53 18.05 -3.89 -5.69
CA VAL A 53 18.34 -5.33 -5.76
C VAL A 53 19.24 -5.66 -6.94
N SER A 54 19.00 -5.01 -8.09
CA SER A 54 19.85 -5.12 -9.29
C SER A 54 21.27 -4.60 -9.08
N ASP A 55 21.46 -3.57 -8.25
CA ASP A 55 22.80 -3.09 -7.87
C ASP A 55 23.52 -4.15 -7.03
N VAL A 56 22.83 -4.78 -6.08
CA VAL A 56 23.39 -5.86 -5.27
C VAL A 56 23.75 -7.07 -6.13
N GLU A 57 22.90 -7.45 -7.08
CA GLU A 57 23.18 -8.54 -8.02
C GLU A 57 24.43 -8.27 -8.89
N ALA A 58 24.55 -7.05 -9.43
CA ALA A 58 25.70 -6.65 -10.22
C ALA A 58 26.99 -6.70 -9.38
N TRP A 59 26.94 -6.20 -8.14
CA TRP A 59 28.05 -6.25 -7.19
C TRP A 59 28.50 -7.68 -6.90
N LEU A 60 27.56 -8.56 -6.54
CA LEU A 60 27.83 -9.96 -6.23
C LEU A 60 28.38 -10.73 -7.44
N THR A 61 28.07 -10.28 -8.64
CA THR A 61 28.64 -10.80 -9.89
C THR A 61 30.07 -10.33 -10.08
N ALA A 62 30.37 -9.05 -9.90
CA ALA A 62 31.73 -8.52 -10.04
C ALA A 62 32.72 -9.13 -9.03
N VAL A 63 32.28 -9.39 -7.79
CA VAL A 63 33.14 -10.00 -6.75
C VAL A 63 33.16 -11.53 -6.82
N SER A 64 32.45 -12.16 -7.77
CA SER A 64 32.30 -13.62 -7.85
C SER A 64 31.86 -14.27 -6.54
N ALA A 65 30.83 -13.69 -5.89
CA ALA A 65 30.34 -14.15 -4.59
C ALA A 65 29.85 -15.61 -4.65
N PRO A 66 30.09 -16.41 -3.58
CA PRO A 66 29.55 -17.77 -3.45
C PRO A 66 28.02 -17.80 -3.59
N ALA A 67 27.49 -18.91 -4.12
CA ALA A 67 26.06 -19.03 -4.44
C ALA A 67 25.15 -18.94 -3.19
N ASP A 68 25.61 -19.45 -2.05
CA ASP A 68 24.94 -19.39 -0.75
C ASP A 68 24.91 -17.97 -0.17
N GLU A 69 26.01 -17.21 -0.28
CA GLU A 69 26.01 -15.79 0.09
C GLU A 69 25.15 -14.95 -0.85
N ARG A 70 25.15 -15.28 -2.16
CA ARG A 70 24.40 -14.52 -3.17
C ARG A 70 22.91 -14.49 -2.87
N GLY A 71 22.29 -15.66 -2.64
CA GLY A 71 20.85 -15.73 -2.33
C GLY A 71 20.51 -14.91 -1.08
N ARG A 72 21.24 -15.14 0.02
CA ARG A 72 21.02 -14.44 1.29
C ARG A 72 21.11 -12.92 1.17
N LEU A 73 22.08 -12.41 0.41
CA LEU A 73 22.31 -10.98 0.26
C LEU A 73 21.31 -10.30 -0.68
N LEU A 74 20.80 -11.03 -1.69
CA LEU A 74 19.69 -10.57 -2.52
C LEU A 74 18.39 -10.52 -1.72
N ASP A 75 18.07 -11.57 -0.94
CA ASP A 75 16.90 -11.57 -0.04
C ASP A 75 16.96 -10.41 0.97
N MET A 76 18.15 -10.12 1.51
CA MET A 76 18.34 -8.99 2.42
C MET A 76 18.19 -7.64 1.69
N ALA A 77 18.66 -7.53 0.44
CA ALA A 77 18.48 -6.33 -0.37
C ALA A 77 17.01 -6.06 -0.70
N GLU A 78 16.25 -7.12 -1.00
CA GLU A 78 14.79 -7.10 -1.21
C GLU A 78 14.07 -6.66 0.08
N SER A 79 14.40 -7.27 1.23
CA SER A 79 13.86 -6.87 2.54
C SER A 79 14.08 -5.38 2.83
N ILE A 80 15.26 -4.84 2.51
CA ILE A 80 15.60 -3.43 2.71
C ILE A 80 14.77 -2.49 1.81
N GLN A 81 14.35 -2.95 0.62
CA GLN A 81 13.48 -2.17 -0.27
C GLN A 81 12.07 -2.05 0.31
N VAL A 82 11.56 -3.11 0.93
CA VAL A 82 10.23 -3.12 1.53
C VAL A 82 10.23 -2.25 2.79
N ALA A 83 9.78 -1.00 2.66
CA ALA A 83 9.64 -0.15 3.83
C ALA A 83 8.48 -0.65 4.70
N SER A 84 8.80 -1.34 5.79
CA SER A 84 7.84 -1.77 6.81
C SER A 84 7.85 -0.80 8.00
N VAL A 85 6.73 -0.14 8.29
CA VAL A 85 6.53 0.63 9.53
C VAL A 85 5.69 -0.18 10.52
N ILE A 86 6.22 -0.43 11.72
CA ILE A 86 5.44 -1.05 12.82
C ILE A 86 4.40 -0.03 13.29
N TRP A 87 3.12 -0.44 13.43
CA TRP A 87 2.03 0.45 13.84
C TRP A 87 2.30 1.24 15.13
N ASP A 88 2.93 0.62 16.13
CA ASP A 88 3.31 1.28 17.39
C ASP A 88 4.28 2.47 17.18
N ARG A 89 5.08 2.44 16.10
CA ARG A 89 6.01 3.52 15.71
C ARG A 89 5.45 4.49 14.66
N SER A 90 4.36 4.17 13.96
CA SER A 90 3.63 5.13 13.09
C SER A 90 2.70 6.06 13.90
N LEU A 91 2.49 5.77 15.19
CA LEU A 91 1.76 6.62 16.14
C LEU A 91 2.58 7.80 16.69
N ILE A 92 3.66 8.23 16.01
CA ILE A 92 4.22 9.56 16.27
C ILE A 92 3.18 10.60 15.82
N GLY A 93 2.32 11.01 16.77
CA GLY A 93 1.10 11.80 16.53
C GLY A 93 -0.22 11.01 16.51
N GLY A 94 -0.22 9.73 16.91
CA GLY A 94 -1.40 8.86 17.02
C GLY A 94 -2.06 8.51 15.67
N ARG A 95 -3.21 7.82 15.72
CA ARG A 95 -3.98 7.40 14.53
C ARG A 95 -4.34 8.57 13.60
N ALA A 96 -4.53 9.77 14.15
CA ALA A 96 -4.75 10.99 13.37
C ALA A 96 -3.50 11.43 12.59
N GLY A 97 -2.29 11.27 13.16
CA GLY A 97 -1.03 11.51 12.46
C GLY A 97 -0.86 10.60 11.26
N HIS A 98 -1.21 9.32 11.42
CA HIS A 98 -1.21 8.36 10.33
C HIS A 98 -2.23 8.71 9.22
N GLN A 99 -3.47 9.11 9.56
CA GLN A 99 -4.43 9.56 8.54
C GLN A 99 -3.92 10.79 7.75
N ARG A 100 -3.22 11.71 8.41
CA ARG A 100 -2.55 12.84 7.74
C ARG A 100 -1.37 12.41 6.86
N ALA A 101 -0.62 11.37 7.26
CA ALA A 101 0.45 10.84 6.44
C ALA A 101 -0.09 10.24 5.13
N ILE A 102 -1.18 9.49 5.18
CA ILE A 102 -1.88 9.03 3.98
C ILE A 102 -2.35 10.23 3.15
N GLY A 103 -2.90 11.28 3.78
CA GLY A 103 -3.28 12.51 3.10
C GLY A 103 -2.16 13.08 2.24
N ARG A 104 -0.94 13.19 2.78
CA ARG A 104 0.23 13.67 2.02
C ARG A 104 0.63 12.77 0.85
N LEU A 105 0.38 11.46 0.93
CA LEU A 105 0.62 10.54 -0.18
C LEU A 105 -0.43 10.76 -1.28
N LEU A 106 -1.70 10.88 -0.89
CA LEU A 106 -2.80 11.16 -1.83
C LEU A 106 -2.62 12.52 -2.50
N ASP A 107 -2.16 13.55 -1.77
CA ASP A 107 -1.96 14.89 -2.30
C ASP A 107 -1.02 14.90 -3.52
N LYS A 108 -0.05 13.99 -3.56
CA LYS A 108 0.92 13.86 -4.66
C LYS A 108 0.42 13.00 -5.82
N ALA A 109 -0.49 12.05 -5.56
CA ALA A 109 -0.92 11.10 -6.56
C ALA A 109 -1.98 11.70 -7.49
N ALA A 110 -1.80 11.52 -8.81
CA ALA A 110 -2.80 11.89 -9.81
C ALA A 110 -3.87 10.80 -9.94
N GLU A 111 -3.48 9.54 -9.79
CA GLU A 111 -4.39 8.39 -9.77
C GLU A 111 -4.11 7.51 -8.56
N VAL A 112 -5.19 7.04 -7.92
CA VAL A 112 -5.12 6.14 -6.77
C VAL A 112 -6.11 5.01 -6.95
N ARG A 113 -5.59 3.78 -6.95
CA ARG A 113 -6.35 2.55 -7.18
C ARG A 113 -6.40 1.73 -5.91
N TYR A 114 -7.59 1.57 -5.36
CA TYR A 114 -7.84 0.82 -4.14
C TYR A 114 -8.38 -0.56 -4.47
N PHE A 115 -7.84 -1.60 -3.83
CA PHE A 115 -8.49 -2.89 -3.71
C PHE A 115 -8.73 -3.21 -2.24
N HIS A 116 -10.01 -3.36 -1.85
CA HIS A 116 -10.38 -3.74 -0.48
C HIS A 116 -11.24 -5.00 -0.45
N THR A 117 -10.86 -5.93 0.42
CA THR A 117 -11.50 -7.25 0.54
C THR A 117 -12.45 -7.39 1.71
N SER A 118 -12.31 -6.57 2.76
CA SER A 118 -12.99 -6.78 4.04
C SER A 118 -13.64 -5.53 4.64
N VAL A 119 -13.36 -4.34 4.09
CA VAL A 119 -13.94 -3.08 4.59
C VAL A 119 -14.01 -2.04 3.48
N VAL A 120 -15.09 -1.26 3.43
CA VAL A 120 -15.21 -0.10 2.52
C VAL A 120 -14.04 0.86 2.72
N SER A 121 -13.45 1.37 1.62
CA SER A 121 -12.36 2.35 1.68
C SER A 121 -12.71 3.57 2.53
N GLY A 122 -11.76 4.04 3.34
CA GLY A 122 -11.92 5.24 4.17
C GLY A 122 -12.29 6.51 3.39
N MET A 123 -12.05 6.53 2.08
CA MET A 123 -12.44 7.63 1.19
C MET A 123 -13.96 7.70 0.96
N MET A 124 -14.68 6.59 1.13
CA MET A 124 -16.13 6.51 0.91
C MET A 124 -16.92 6.33 2.22
N GLN A 125 -16.25 6.32 3.38
CA GLN A 125 -16.91 6.06 4.67
C GLN A 125 -17.72 7.27 5.16
N THR A 126 -18.86 7.02 5.81
CA THR A 126 -19.50 8.02 6.67
C THR A 126 -18.68 8.22 7.96
N ALA A 127 -18.86 9.34 8.65
CA ALA A 127 -18.15 9.61 9.91
C ALA A 127 -18.38 8.52 10.97
N GLU A 128 -19.63 8.05 11.12
CA GLU A 128 -19.96 7.00 12.09
C GLU A 128 -19.39 5.64 11.68
N TYR A 129 -19.45 5.26 10.40
CA TYR A 129 -18.82 4.03 9.91
C TYR A 129 -17.29 4.07 10.12
N ALA A 130 -16.66 5.19 9.78
CA ALA A 130 -15.23 5.40 9.98
C ALA A 130 -14.81 5.28 11.45
N ARG A 131 -15.57 5.89 12.36
CA ARG A 131 -15.33 5.81 13.81
C ARG A 131 -15.38 4.36 14.31
N ARG A 132 -16.38 3.59 13.85
CA ARG A 132 -16.53 2.16 14.21
C ARG A 132 -15.37 1.32 13.70
N VAL A 133 -15.04 1.43 12.41
CA VAL A 133 -13.92 0.70 11.80
C VAL A 133 -12.60 1.03 12.49
N LEU A 134 -12.35 2.32 12.74
CA LEU A 134 -11.12 2.76 13.41
C LEU A 134 -11.02 2.21 14.84
N GLY A 135 -12.14 2.14 15.57
CA GLY A 135 -12.18 1.52 16.90
C GLY A 135 -11.95 0.01 16.88
N LEU A 136 -12.53 -0.70 15.91
CA LEU A 136 -12.31 -2.15 15.73
C LEU A 136 -10.86 -2.48 15.34
N GLY A 137 -10.22 -1.61 14.55
CA GLY A 137 -8.81 -1.72 14.19
C GLY A 137 -7.85 -1.15 15.24
N ASP A 138 -8.29 -0.94 16.48
CA ASP A 138 -7.47 -0.45 17.59
C ASP A 138 -7.53 -1.40 18.80
N PRO A 139 -7.04 -2.64 18.66
CA PRO A 139 -7.13 -3.64 19.73
C PRO A 139 -6.38 -3.26 21.01
N PHE A 140 -5.51 -2.25 20.93
CA PHE A 140 -4.68 -1.76 22.04
C PHE A 140 -5.10 -0.36 22.53
N HIS A 141 -6.18 0.22 21.99
CA HIS A 141 -6.71 1.54 22.34
C HIS A 141 -5.65 2.66 22.31
N LEU A 142 -4.76 2.65 21.31
CA LEU A 142 -3.57 3.49 21.26
C LEU A 142 -3.84 4.91 20.73
N GLY A 143 -5.09 5.31 20.47
CA GLY A 143 -5.35 6.69 20.05
C GLY A 143 -6.80 7.18 20.09
N ASP A 144 -6.93 8.49 19.91
CA ASP A 144 -8.22 9.18 19.79
C ASP A 144 -8.89 8.80 18.45
N THR A 145 -9.80 7.83 18.52
CA THR A 145 -10.57 7.33 17.39
C THR A 145 -11.44 8.42 16.76
N ALA A 146 -11.95 9.37 17.55
CA ALA A 146 -12.78 10.46 17.03
C ALA A 146 -11.94 11.43 16.18
N ARG A 147 -10.76 11.81 16.67
CA ARG A 147 -9.82 12.65 15.90
C ARG A 147 -9.28 11.94 14.65
N ALA A 148 -9.06 10.63 14.72
CA ALA A 148 -8.68 9.84 13.55
C ALA A 148 -9.81 9.77 12.52
N ALA A 149 -11.07 9.63 12.96
CA ALA A 149 -12.23 9.66 12.08
C ALA A 149 -12.38 11.04 11.42
N ALA A 150 -12.24 12.13 12.17
CA ALA A 150 -12.27 13.49 11.64
C ALA A 150 -11.22 13.69 10.53
N ALA A 151 -9.95 13.34 10.80
CA ALA A 151 -8.87 13.44 9.80
C ALA A 151 -9.14 12.59 8.54
N ARG A 152 -9.79 11.42 8.70
CA ARG A 152 -10.20 10.58 7.58
C ARG A 152 -11.31 11.23 6.75
N ILE A 153 -12.29 11.86 7.40
CA ILE A 153 -13.38 12.57 6.71
C ILE A 153 -12.86 13.82 6.00
N GLU A 154 -12.00 14.61 6.64
CA GLU A 154 -11.35 15.78 6.03
C GLU A 154 -10.62 15.40 4.73
N ARG A 155 -9.90 14.27 4.73
CA ARG A 155 -9.18 13.76 3.55
C ARG A 155 -10.11 13.41 2.37
N GLN A 156 -11.40 13.15 2.60
CA GLN A 156 -12.35 12.87 1.52
C GLN A 156 -12.60 14.08 0.61
N ALA A 157 -12.20 15.29 1.02
CA ALA A 157 -12.25 16.48 0.17
C ALA A 157 -11.47 16.29 -1.14
N LEU A 158 -10.41 15.48 -1.13
CA LEU A 158 -9.62 15.14 -2.32
C LEU A 158 -10.44 14.49 -3.44
N LEU A 159 -11.56 13.82 -3.12
CA LEU A 159 -12.46 13.25 -4.13
C LEU A 159 -13.08 14.33 -5.03
N TYR A 160 -13.17 15.58 -4.58
CA TYR A 160 -13.79 16.66 -5.33
C TYR A 160 -12.78 17.49 -6.14
N GLU A 161 -11.48 17.20 -6.02
CA GLU A 161 -10.43 17.92 -6.72
C GLU A 161 -10.32 17.47 -8.18
N ALA A 162 -10.45 18.42 -9.11
CA ALA A 162 -10.27 18.16 -10.53
C ALA A 162 -8.82 17.73 -10.84
N GLY A 163 -8.66 16.86 -11.84
CA GLY A 163 -7.34 16.33 -12.24
C GLY A 163 -6.88 15.12 -11.41
N ARG A 164 -7.65 14.69 -10.41
CA ARG A 164 -7.43 13.44 -9.68
C ARG A 164 -8.40 12.34 -10.13
N ARG A 165 -7.94 11.10 -10.07
CA ARG A 165 -8.74 9.90 -10.33
C ARG A 165 -8.62 8.91 -9.18
N PHE A 166 -9.76 8.45 -8.69
CA PHE A 166 -9.86 7.45 -7.65
C PHE A 166 -10.64 6.26 -8.18
N GLU A 167 -9.97 5.10 -8.30
CA GLU A 167 -10.64 3.85 -8.65
C GLU A 167 -10.73 2.95 -7.44
N PHE A 168 -11.94 2.46 -7.16
CA PHE A 168 -12.19 1.56 -6.06
C PHE A 168 -12.66 0.21 -6.59
N LEU A 169 -11.95 -0.85 -6.25
CA LEU A 169 -12.43 -2.23 -6.37
C LEU A 169 -12.74 -2.74 -4.98
N LEU A 170 -14.02 -2.99 -4.73
CA LEU A 170 -14.52 -3.55 -3.46
C LEU A 170 -15.05 -4.94 -3.69
N THR A 171 -14.68 -5.89 -2.83
CA THR A 171 -15.40 -7.17 -2.81
C THR A 171 -16.79 -7.00 -2.21
N GLU A 172 -17.71 -7.88 -2.56
CA GLU A 172 -19.00 -7.99 -1.87
C GLU A 172 -18.82 -8.19 -0.35
N GLY A 173 -17.76 -8.89 0.08
CA GLY A 173 -17.40 -9.03 1.49
C GLY A 173 -17.13 -7.70 2.19
N ALA A 174 -16.41 -6.78 1.52
CA ALA A 174 -16.16 -5.44 2.05
C ALA A 174 -17.44 -4.61 2.20
N LEU A 175 -18.39 -4.78 1.28
CA LEU A 175 -19.69 -4.09 1.30
C LEU A 175 -20.64 -4.67 2.35
N ARG A 176 -20.60 -5.98 2.57
CA ARG A 176 -21.44 -6.68 3.56
C ARG A 176 -20.93 -6.54 5.00
N PHE A 177 -19.70 -6.09 5.20
CA PHE A 177 -19.13 -5.92 6.54
C PHE A 177 -19.94 -4.91 7.37
N ARG A 178 -20.30 -5.30 8.60
CA ARG A 178 -21.20 -4.55 9.50
C ARG A 178 -20.46 -4.11 10.76
N PRO A 179 -19.78 -2.94 10.76
CA PRO A 179 -19.09 -2.44 11.95
C PRO A 179 -20.04 -1.72 12.93
N GLY A 180 -21.36 -1.73 12.70
CA GLY A 180 -22.32 -1.00 13.51
C GLY A 180 -23.76 -1.47 13.28
N THR A 181 -24.71 -0.61 13.66
CA THR A 181 -26.15 -0.90 13.50
C THR A 181 -26.54 -0.93 12.02
N ARG A 182 -27.76 -1.42 11.77
CA ARG A 182 -28.38 -1.39 10.44
C ARG A 182 -28.37 0.02 9.82
N ASP A 183 -28.70 1.04 10.60
CA ASP A 183 -28.79 2.43 10.10
C ASP A 183 -27.41 2.96 9.67
N VAL A 184 -26.33 2.55 10.36
CA VAL A 184 -24.96 2.88 9.97
C VAL A 184 -24.62 2.29 8.61
N LEU A 185 -25.04 1.04 8.34
CA LEU A 185 -24.79 0.39 7.06
C LEU A 185 -25.65 0.98 5.92
N LEU A 186 -26.92 1.31 6.19
CA LEU A 186 -27.78 1.98 5.20
C LEU A 186 -27.22 3.35 4.80
N ALA A 187 -26.83 4.16 5.77
CA ALA A 187 -26.17 5.45 5.52
C ALA A 187 -24.84 5.27 4.77
N GLN A 188 -24.12 4.18 5.01
CA GLN A 188 -22.89 3.87 4.29
C GLN A 188 -23.14 3.55 2.81
N TYR A 189 -24.20 2.81 2.47
CA TYR A 189 -24.57 2.59 1.07
C TYR A 189 -25.01 3.89 0.39
N ASP A 190 -25.82 4.71 1.07
CA ASP A 190 -26.24 6.02 0.55
C ASP A 190 -25.03 6.92 0.28
N ARG A 191 -24.02 6.89 1.17
CA ARG A 191 -22.76 7.61 0.95
C ARG A 191 -22.00 7.11 -0.28
N ILE A 192 -21.86 5.80 -0.46
CA ILE A 192 -21.19 5.25 -1.65
C ILE A 192 -21.92 5.72 -2.91
N LEU A 193 -23.24 5.53 -2.98
CA LEU A 193 -24.06 5.94 -4.12
C LEU A 193 -23.92 7.45 -4.43
N SER A 194 -23.81 8.29 -3.41
CA SER A 194 -23.55 9.73 -3.56
C SER A 194 -22.14 10.02 -4.10
N VAL A 195 -21.11 9.29 -3.66
CA VAL A 195 -19.73 9.48 -4.17
C VAL A 195 -19.63 9.08 -5.65
N LEU A 196 -20.38 8.09 -6.10
CA LEU A 196 -20.36 7.62 -7.49
C LEU A 196 -20.87 8.66 -8.50
N THR A 197 -21.48 9.75 -8.05
CA THR A 197 -21.86 10.85 -8.96
C THR A 197 -20.68 11.76 -9.30
N LEU A 198 -19.52 11.59 -8.64
CA LEU A 198 -18.33 12.40 -8.89
C LEU A 198 -17.57 11.89 -10.14
N PRO A 199 -17.16 12.77 -11.06
CA PRO A 199 -16.45 12.36 -12.27
C PRO A 199 -15.03 11.84 -12.00
N THR A 200 -14.49 12.13 -10.82
CA THR A 200 -13.18 11.70 -10.32
C THR A 200 -13.20 10.28 -9.75
N VAL A 201 -14.38 9.67 -9.57
CA VAL A 201 -14.53 8.38 -8.89
C VAL A 201 -15.05 7.30 -9.82
N VAL A 202 -14.36 6.15 -9.82
CA VAL A 202 -14.79 4.93 -10.48
C VAL A 202 -14.93 3.83 -9.43
N LEU A 203 -16.00 3.04 -9.51
CA LEU A 203 -16.22 1.88 -8.64
C LEU A 203 -16.45 0.62 -9.47
N GLY A 204 -15.69 -0.42 -9.13
CA GLY A 204 -16.00 -1.79 -9.46
C GLY A 204 -16.33 -2.59 -8.20
N ILE A 205 -17.28 -3.52 -8.31
CA ILE A 205 -17.66 -4.43 -7.23
C ILE A 205 -17.39 -5.84 -7.67
N VAL A 206 -16.60 -6.59 -6.91
CA VAL A 206 -16.30 -8.01 -7.17
C VAL A 206 -17.28 -8.88 -6.39
N PRO A 207 -18.31 -9.48 -7.03
CA PRO A 207 -19.28 -10.33 -6.35
C PRO A 207 -18.65 -11.65 -5.88
N ILE A 208 -19.25 -12.28 -4.86
CA ILE A 208 -18.86 -13.62 -4.42
C ILE A 208 -19.06 -14.64 -5.55
N ALA A 209 -20.12 -14.48 -6.35
CA ALA A 209 -20.47 -15.39 -7.42
C ALA A 209 -19.62 -15.23 -8.71
N ALA A 210 -18.76 -14.21 -8.79
CA ALA A 210 -17.92 -14.02 -9.98
C ALA A 210 -16.77 -15.04 -10.02
N ASN A 211 -16.57 -15.63 -11.20
CA ASN A 211 -15.39 -16.47 -11.47
C ASN A 211 -14.12 -15.68 -11.17
N ALA A 212 -13.22 -16.26 -10.39
CA ALA A 212 -11.99 -15.57 -10.00
C ALA A 212 -10.91 -15.75 -11.06
N SER A 213 -10.46 -14.65 -11.67
CA SER A 213 -9.31 -14.65 -12.60
C SER A 213 -7.98 -14.66 -11.85
N VAL A 214 -7.97 -14.27 -10.58
CA VAL A 214 -6.79 -14.24 -9.71
C VAL A 214 -7.18 -14.52 -8.24
N TYR A 215 -6.24 -15.05 -7.46
CA TYR A 215 -6.44 -15.23 -6.02
C TYR A 215 -6.53 -13.87 -5.29
N ARG A 216 -7.60 -13.68 -4.52
CA ARG A 216 -7.94 -12.42 -3.82
C ARG A 216 -7.35 -12.42 -2.40
N SER A 217 -6.01 -12.34 -2.28
CA SER A 217 -5.29 -12.56 -1.02
C SER A 217 -5.54 -11.49 0.06
N HIS A 218 -5.32 -10.22 -0.26
CA HIS A 218 -5.38 -9.08 0.66
C HIS A 218 -5.70 -7.77 -0.06
N GLY A 219 -6.04 -6.74 0.71
CA GLY A 219 -6.19 -5.39 0.18
C GLY A 219 -4.84 -4.72 -0.10
N PHE A 220 -4.85 -3.76 -1.02
CA PHE A 220 -3.69 -2.94 -1.36
C PHE A 220 -4.14 -1.64 -2.03
N ILE A 221 -3.25 -0.65 -2.08
CA ILE A 221 -3.47 0.63 -2.75
C ILE A 221 -2.30 0.90 -3.67
N ILE A 222 -2.56 1.19 -4.95
CA ILE A 222 -1.57 1.63 -5.92
C ILE A 222 -1.70 3.15 -6.04
N TYR A 223 -0.58 3.86 -5.93
CA TYR A 223 -0.48 5.30 -6.13
C TYR A 223 0.33 5.55 -7.38
N ASP A 224 -0.21 6.37 -8.27
CA ASP A 224 0.49 6.84 -9.46
C ASP A 224 0.81 8.33 -9.29
N VAL A 225 2.08 8.61 -9.07
CA VAL A 225 2.59 9.97 -8.83
C VAL A 225 3.24 10.47 -10.12
N PRO A 226 2.75 11.60 -10.69
CA PRO A 226 3.38 12.22 -11.85
C PRO A 226 4.89 12.42 -11.63
N ASP A 227 5.68 12.08 -12.63
CA ASP A 227 7.16 12.20 -12.65
C ASP A 227 7.93 11.35 -11.62
N GLU A 228 7.28 10.78 -10.60
CA GLU A 228 7.91 9.91 -9.58
C GLU A 228 7.62 8.41 -9.80
N GLY A 229 6.60 8.07 -10.60
CA GLY A 229 6.20 6.69 -10.89
C GLY A 229 5.17 6.13 -9.92
N SER A 230 5.03 4.81 -9.91
CA SER A 230 3.99 4.11 -9.13
C SER A 230 4.57 3.38 -7.93
N PHE A 231 3.84 3.36 -6.82
CA PHE A 231 4.18 2.55 -5.65
C PHE A 231 2.93 1.93 -5.03
N VAL A 232 3.11 0.90 -4.20
CA VAL A 232 2.00 0.15 -3.57
C VAL A 232 2.09 0.21 -2.06
N THR A 233 0.97 0.41 -1.37
CA THR A 233 0.89 0.23 0.08
C THR A 233 -0.01 -0.93 0.47
N ILE A 234 0.43 -1.70 1.47
CA ILE A 234 -0.31 -2.85 2.00
C ILE A 234 -0.37 -2.72 3.52
N GLU A 235 -1.58 -2.81 4.07
CA GLU A 235 -1.80 -2.78 5.51
C GLU A 235 -1.98 -4.20 6.05
N THR A 236 -1.22 -4.52 7.09
CA THR A 236 -1.34 -5.74 7.89
C THR A 236 -1.67 -5.37 9.33
N TYR A 237 -1.98 -6.36 10.18
CA TYR A 237 -2.29 -6.10 11.59
C TYR A 237 -1.17 -5.40 12.37
N THR A 238 0.10 -5.58 11.98
CA THR A 238 1.24 -5.08 12.75
C THR A 238 2.07 -4.04 11.99
N ARG A 239 1.93 -4.00 10.66
CA ARG A 239 2.76 -3.20 9.77
C ARG A 239 2.00 -2.65 8.57
N GLU A 240 2.45 -1.50 8.10
CA GLU A 240 2.21 -1.05 6.73
C GLU A 240 3.49 -1.29 5.91
N LEU A 241 3.33 -1.91 4.74
CA LEU A 241 4.38 -2.12 3.76
C LEU A 241 4.23 -1.10 2.64
N THR A 242 5.34 -0.49 2.22
CA THR A 242 5.41 0.32 0.99
C THR A 242 6.36 -0.35 0.00
N LEU A 243 5.83 -0.77 -1.14
CA LEU A 243 6.56 -1.40 -2.23
C LEU A 243 6.86 -0.35 -3.30
N THR A 244 8.14 -0.20 -3.63
CA THR A 244 8.63 0.77 -4.63
C THR A 244 9.44 0.12 -5.74
N ASP A 245 9.71 -1.19 -5.64
CA ASP A 245 10.37 -1.92 -6.71
C ASP A 245 9.44 -2.01 -7.93
N PRO A 246 9.87 -1.54 -9.12
CA PRO A 246 9.04 -1.56 -10.33
C PRO A 246 8.50 -2.95 -10.70
N GLN A 247 9.24 -4.02 -10.42
CA GLN A 247 8.82 -5.39 -10.72
C GLN A 247 7.68 -5.84 -9.80
N GLU A 248 7.79 -5.54 -8.50
CA GLU A 248 6.72 -5.81 -7.53
C GLU A 248 5.48 -4.98 -7.86
N VAL A 249 5.64 -3.68 -8.12
CA VAL A 249 4.54 -2.78 -8.49
C VAL A 249 3.82 -3.29 -9.74
N ALA A 250 4.56 -3.76 -10.75
CA ALA A 250 3.98 -4.31 -11.97
C ALA A 250 3.17 -5.60 -11.72
N VAL A 251 3.54 -6.42 -10.73
CA VAL A 251 2.72 -7.57 -10.30
C VAL A 251 1.38 -7.08 -9.76
N TYR A 252 1.37 -6.11 -8.85
CA TYR A 252 0.14 -5.56 -8.27
C TYR A 252 -0.76 -4.89 -9.33
N GLN A 253 -0.18 -4.20 -10.31
CA GLN A 253 -0.94 -3.62 -11.42
C GLN A 253 -1.62 -4.71 -12.26
N ARG A 254 -0.92 -5.81 -12.60
CA ARG A 254 -1.54 -6.94 -13.33
C ARG A 254 -2.64 -7.62 -12.52
N VAL A 255 -2.42 -7.80 -11.22
CA VAL A 255 -3.44 -8.34 -10.30
C VAL A 255 -4.66 -7.41 -10.26
N TYR A 256 -4.45 -6.10 -10.18
CA TYR A 256 -5.53 -5.11 -10.18
C TYR A 256 -6.38 -5.20 -11.45
N GLU A 257 -5.76 -5.27 -12.63
CA GLU A 257 -6.51 -5.42 -13.89
C GLU A 257 -7.29 -6.74 -13.98
N SER A 258 -6.74 -7.83 -13.44
CA SER A 258 -7.46 -9.12 -13.35
C SER A 258 -8.65 -9.05 -12.39
N LEU A 259 -8.52 -8.33 -11.27
CA LEU A 259 -9.62 -8.09 -10.34
C LEU A 259 -10.68 -7.16 -10.95
N ARG A 260 -10.24 -6.19 -11.76
CA ARG A 260 -11.10 -5.26 -12.48
C ARG A 260 -11.96 -6.00 -13.49
N SER A 261 -11.43 -7.00 -14.21
CA SER A 261 -12.22 -7.80 -15.15
C SER A 261 -13.28 -8.67 -14.47
N ASP A 262 -13.06 -9.07 -13.23
CA ASP A 262 -14.02 -9.85 -12.44
C ASP A 262 -15.16 -8.99 -11.85
N ALA A 263 -15.03 -7.66 -11.89
CA ALA A 263 -15.93 -6.74 -11.20
C ALA A 263 -17.11 -6.30 -12.07
N LEU A 264 -18.26 -6.07 -11.42
CA LEU A 264 -19.36 -5.28 -11.96
C LEU A 264 -18.94 -3.81 -11.96
N HIS A 265 -19.32 -3.07 -13.01
CA HIS A 265 -19.01 -1.65 -13.18
C HIS A 265 -20.26 -0.85 -13.55
N GLY A 266 -20.19 0.47 -13.45
CA GLY A 266 -21.24 1.37 -13.92
C GLY A 266 -22.61 1.07 -13.29
N GLU A 267 -23.65 0.93 -14.13
CA GLU A 267 -25.01 0.69 -13.65
C GLU A 267 -25.15 -0.67 -12.95
N ASP A 268 -24.44 -1.71 -13.37
CA ASP A 268 -24.51 -3.02 -12.72
C ASP A 268 -23.98 -2.96 -11.28
N ALA A 269 -22.88 -2.24 -11.05
CA ALA A 269 -22.35 -2.00 -9.71
C ALA A 269 -23.35 -1.18 -8.86
N ARG A 270 -23.99 -0.17 -9.46
CA ARG A 270 -25.01 0.65 -8.79
C ARG A 270 -26.24 -0.17 -8.39
N GLN A 271 -26.76 -1.00 -9.28
CA GLN A 271 -27.88 -1.90 -9.01
C GLN A 271 -27.51 -2.94 -7.94
N PHE A 272 -26.29 -3.45 -7.95
CA PHE A 272 -25.80 -4.35 -6.91
C PHE A 272 -25.80 -3.69 -5.53
N LEU A 273 -25.34 -2.43 -5.41
CA LEU A 273 -25.40 -1.67 -4.16
C LEU A 273 -26.83 -1.43 -3.67
N LEU A 274 -27.75 -1.07 -4.58
CA LEU A 274 -29.17 -0.88 -4.24
C LEU A 274 -29.79 -2.18 -3.72
N LYS A 275 -29.49 -3.31 -4.36
CA LYS A 275 -29.90 -4.63 -3.88
C LYS A 275 -29.37 -4.91 -2.47
N LEU A 276 -28.07 -4.71 -2.22
CA LEU A 276 -27.49 -4.91 -0.88
C LEU A 276 -28.12 -4.01 0.18
N ARG A 277 -28.42 -2.76 -0.18
CA ARG A 277 -29.11 -1.81 0.67
C ARG A 277 -30.53 -2.29 1.01
N ASP A 278 -31.29 -2.75 0.03
CA ASP A 278 -32.64 -3.25 0.22
C ASP A 278 -32.67 -4.56 1.04
N GLU A 279 -31.69 -5.45 0.84
CA GLU A 279 -31.50 -6.63 1.70
C GLU A 279 -31.34 -6.23 3.18
N VAL A 280 -30.52 -5.21 3.46
CA VAL A 280 -30.31 -4.70 4.82
C VAL A 280 -31.56 -3.98 5.34
N ALA A 281 -32.29 -3.26 4.48
CA ALA A 281 -33.52 -2.58 4.85
C ALA A 281 -34.68 -3.56 5.15
N ASN A 282 -34.69 -4.73 4.52
CA ASN A 282 -35.76 -5.71 4.67
C ASN A 282 -35.42 -6.87 5.61
N ALA A 283 -34.15 -7.00 6.02
CA ALA A 283 -33.76 -7.95 7.05
C ALA A 283 -34.55 -7.72 8.35
N ARG A 284 -35.31 -8.75 8.76
CA ARG A 284 -36.01 -8.78 10.04
C ARG A 284 -34.96 -8.79 11.17
N ARG A 285 -35.25 -8.04 12.25
CA ARG A 285 -34.39 -7.94 13.44
C ARG A 285 -34.19 -9.29 14.10
#